data_AF-A0A0J6VTX4-F1
#
_entry.id   AF-A0A0J6VTX4-F1
#
_cell.length_a   1.000
_cell.length_b   1.000
_cell.length_c   1.000
_cell.angle_alpha   90.00
_cell.angle_beta   90.00
_cell.angle_gamma   90.00
#
_symmetry.space_group_name_H-M   'P 1'
#
loop_
_entity.id
_entity.type
_entity.pdbx_description
1 polymer ?
#
loop_
_entity_poly.entity_id
_entity_poly.type
_entity_poly.pdbx_seq_one_letter_code
_entity_poly.pdbx_strand_id
1 'polypeptide(L)' 'MMAPPEAANTFGLSDRSGTWQFMLLLSRVRDSLPTPDLSASDSELMSWLRDLFRIHFASAHEKLNSTDS' A
#
# COMPACT_ATOMS: atom_id res chain seq x y z
N MET A 1 15.27 -26.90 8.61
CA MET A 1 15.54 -26.84 7.15
C MET A 1 15.47 -25.38 6.74
N MET A 2 16.57 -24.79 6.27
CA MET A 2 16.61 -23.39 5.81
C MET A 2 16.49 -23.37 4.28
N ALA A 3 15.75 -22.40 3.75
CA ALA A 3 15.49 -22.30 2.31
C ALA A 3 16.75 -21.88 1.52
N PRO A 4 16.92 -22.33 0.27
CA PRO A 4 18.05 -21.96 -0.59
C PRO A 4 18.09 -20.45 -0.88
N PRO A 5 19.28 -19.84 -1.01
CA PRO A 5 19.45 -18.40 -1.25
C PRO A 5 18.85 -17.91 -2.59
N GLU A 6 18.61 -18.80 -3.54
CA GLU A 6 18.00 -18.52 -4.85
C GLU A 6 16.47 -18.67 -4.82
N ALA A 7 15.88 -19.06 -3.69
CA ALA A 7 14.44 -19.08 -3.56
C ALA A 7 13.91 -17.66 -3.72
N ALA A 8 12.93 -17.48 -4.62
CA ALA A 8 12.22 -16.22 -4.74
C ALA A 8 11.74 -15.81 -3.34
N ASN A 9 12.31 -14.74 -2.79
CA ASN A 9 11.93 -14.23 -1.47
C ASN A 9 10.57 -13.56 -1.60
N THR A 10 9.56 -14.40 -1.68
CA THR A 10 8.18 -13.94 -1.68
C THR A 10 7.78 -13.50 -0.30
N PHE A 11 8.59 -13.61 0.78
CA PHE A 11 8.15 -13.41 2.16
C PHE A 11 6.86 -14.19 2.53
N GLY A 12 6.57 -15.31 1.83
CA GLY A 12 5.29 -16.03 1.97
C GLY A 12 4.08 -15.33 1.34
N LEU A 13 4.31 -14.28 0.55
CA LEU A 13 3.32 -13.42 -0.10
C LEU A 13 2.84 -13.98 -1.45
N SER A 14 3.09 -15.26 -1.74
CA SER A 14 2.56 -15.95 -2.91
C SER A 14 1.09 -16.32 -2.66
N ASP A 15 0.20 -15.32 -2.67
CA ASP A 15 -1.23 -15.61 -2.79
C ASP A 15 -1.62 -15.74 -4.27
N ARG A 16 -2.60 -16.60 -4.55
CA ARG A 16 -3.12 -16.81 -5.91
C ARG A 16 -4.00 -15.65 -6.39
N SER A 17 -4.32 -14.70 -5.52
CA SER A 17 -5.25 -13.59 -5.79
C SER A 17 -4.55 -12.30 -6.23
N GLY A 18 -3.22 -12.25 -6.16
CA GLY A 18 -2.45 -11.05 -6.50
C GLY A 18 -2.62 -9.91 -5.49
N THR A 19 -3.12 -10.18 -4.27
CA THR A 19 -3.42 -9.12 -3.26
C THR A 19 -2.18 -8.30 -2.93
N TRP A 20 -1.02 -8.95 -2.90
CA TRP A 20 0.26 -8.31 -2.64
C TRP A 20 0.71 -7.37 -3.75
N GLN A 21 0.32 -7.61 -5.00
CA GLN A 21 0.57 -6.68 -6.09
C GLN A 21 -0.20 -5.37 -5.83
N PHE A 22 -1.43 -5.46 -5.32
CA PHE A 22 -2.19 -4.27 -4.92
C PHE A 22 -1.58 -3.57 -3.71
N MET A 23 -1.13 -4.30 -2.68
CA MET A 23 -0.44 -3.70 -1.53
C MET A 23 0.88 -3.01 -1.92
N LEU A 24 1.64 -3.59 -2.86
CA LEU A 24 2.85 -2.99 -3.44
C LEU A 24 2.54 -1.77 -4.30
N LEU A 25 1.41 -1.75 -5.00
CA LEU A 25 0.96 -0.57 -5.74
C LEU A 25 0.60 0.57 -4.80
N LEU A 26 -0.08 0.26 -3.69
CA LEU A 26 -0.39 1.24 -2.66
C LEU A 26 0.92 1.79 -2.05
N SER A 27 1.92 0.96 -1.75
CA SER A 27 3.18 1.42 -1.13
C SER A 27 4.13 2.21 -2.04
N ARG A 28 3.90 2.22 -3.35
CA ARG A 28 4.71 2.99 -4.32
C ARG A 28 4.33 4.47 -4.38
N VAL A 29 3.16 4.83 -3.86
CA VAL A 29 2.67 6.22 -3.87
C VAL A 29 3.32 6.99 -2.74
N ARG A 30 3.91 8.15 -3.07
CA ARG A 30 4.34 9.12 -2.06
C ARG A 30 3.14 9.98 -1.70
N ASP A 31 2.52 9.71 -0.55
CA ASP A 31 1.39 10.50 -0.06
C ASP A 31 1.80 11.93 0.36
N SER A 32 3.08 12.14 0.68
CA SER A 32 3.64 13.42 1.15
C SER A 32 2.84 14.04 2.31
N LEU A 33 2.02 13.24 3.00
CA LEU A 33 1.20 13.70 4.10
C LEU A 33 2.10 13.80 5.34
N PRO A 34 2.06 14.93 6.05
CA PRO A 34 2.72 15.02 7.34
C PRO A 34 2.09 14.00 8.28
N THR A 35 2.92 13.12 8.86
CA THR A 35 2.44 12.18 9.88
C THR A 35 1.92 12.98 11.07
N PRO A 36 0.69 12.72 11.55
CA PRO A 36 0.16 13.39 12.73
C PRO A 36 1.07 13.15 13.94
N ASP A 37 1.17 14.16 14.81
CA ASP A 37 1.87 14.01 16.07
C ASP A 37 1.14 13.01 16.98
N LEU A 38 1.86 12.44 17.95
CA LEU A 38 1.29 11.53 18.96
C LEU A 38 0.20 12.19 19.81
N SER A 39 0.20 13.52 19.89
CA SER A 39 -0.81 14.32 20.58
C SER A 39 -1.99 14.74 19.69
N ALA A 40 -2.02 14.32 18.41
CA ALA A 40 -3.09 14.66 17.49
C ALA A 40 -4.46 14.21 18.02
N SER A 41 -5.45 15.07 17.88
CA SER A 41 -6.82 14.73 18.22
C SER A 41 -7.36 13.62 17.32
N ASP A 42 -8.37 12.89 17.80
CA ASP A 42 -9.06 11.87 17.00
C ASP A 42 -9.59 12.44 15.67
N SER A 43 -10.05 13.69 15.66
CA SER A 43 -10.53 14.32 14.43
C SER A 43 -9.43 14.58 13.41
N GLU A 44 -8.24 14.96 13.86
CA GLU A 44 -7.07 15.18 13.01
C GLU A 44 -6.55 13.85 12.47
N LEU A 45 -6.44 12.84 13.34
CA LEU A 45 -6.05 11.48 12.95
C LEU A 45 -7.02 10.90 11.91
N MET A 46 -8.32 11.03 12.14
CA MET A 46 -9.35 10.53 11.21
C MET A 46 -9.37 11.30 9.90
N SER A 47 -9.03 12.60 9.90
CA SER A 47 -8.86 13.36 8.66
C SER A 47 -7.65 12.87 7.87
N TRP A 48 -6.52 12.72 8.54
CA TRP A 48 -5.30 12.20 7.93
C TRP A 48 -5.49 10.81 7.34
N LEU A 49 -6.14 9.89 8.05
CA LEU A 49 -6.43 8.54 7.54
C LEU A 49 -7.31 8.56 6.28
N ARG A 50 -8.29 9.46 6.20
CA ARG A 50 -9.13 9.61 5.00
C ARG A 50 -8.32 10.11 3.80
N ASP A 51 -7.45 11.09 4.02
CA ASP A 51 -6.64 11.65 2.95
C ASP A 51 -5.59 10.64 2.47
N LEU A 52 -4.96 9.91 3.40
CA LEU A 52 -4.08 8.79 3.11
C LEU A 52 -4.80 7.76 2.24
N PHE A 53 -5.96 7.28 2.69
CA PHE A 53 -6.75 6.31 1.93
C PHE A 53 -7.06 6.78 0.51
N ARG A 54 -7.51 8.04 0.35
CA ARG A 54 -7.85 8.60 -0.98
C ARG A 54 -6.66 8.61 -1.92
N ILE A 55 -5.49 9.06 -1.47
CA ILE A 55 -4.29 9.13 -2.30
C ILE A 55 -3.88 7.74 -2.79
N HIS A 56 -3.79 6.78 -1.87
CA HIS A 56 -3.39 5.42 -2.22
C HIS A 56 -4.44 4.71 -3.09
N PHE A 57 -5.73 4.85 -2.75
CA PHE A 57 -6.82 4.22 -3.52
C PHE A 57 -6.90 4.77 -4.95
N ALA A 58 -6.84 6.09 -5.15
CA ALA A 58 -6.91 6.70 -6.48
C ALA A 58 -5.78 6.19 -7.37
N SER A 59 -4.55 6.15 -6.85
CA SER A 59 -3.40 5.67 -7.62
C SER A 59 -3.48 4.17 -7.94
N ALA A 60 -3.94 3.34 -7.00
CA ALA A 60 -4.15 1.92 -7.25
C ALA A 60 -5.25 1.68 -8.30
N HIS A 61 -6.33 2.46 -8.25
CA HIS A 61 -7.42 2.40 -9.21
C HIS A 61 -6.98 2.84 -10.62
N GLU A 62 -6.24 3.94 -10.75
CA GLU A 62 -5.63 4.37 -12.01
C GLU A 62 -4.71 3.28 -12.59
N LYS A 63 -3.89 2.67 -11.74
CA LYS A 63 -3.00 1.60 -12.18
C LYS A 63 -3.77 0.39 -12.72
N LEU A 64 -4.82 -0.03 -12.01
CA LEU A 64 -5.67 -1.15 -12.45
C LEU A 64 -6.26 -0.86 -13.83
N ASN A 65 -6.87 0.31 -14.02
CA ASN A 65 -7.46 0.71 -15.29
C ASN A 65 -6.44 0.90 -16.42
N SER A 66 -5.18 1.22 -16.10
CA SER A 66 -4.10 1.33 -17.10
C SER A 66 -3.52 0.00 -17.58
N THR A 67 -3.89 -1.11 -16.92
CA THR A 67 -3.35 -2.45 -17.24
C THR A 67 -4.25 -3.21 -18.23
N ASP A 68 -5.47 -2.71 -18.49
CA ASP A 68 -6.45 -3.25 -19.45
C ASP A 68 -6.43 -2.53 -20.82
N SER A 69 -5.37 -1.77 -21.15
CA SER A 69 -5.14 -1.11 -22.46
C SER A 69 -3.85 -1.63 -23.12
#